data_AF-A0A947F2C3-F1
#
_entry.id   AF-A0A947F2C3-F1
#
_cell.length_a   1.000
_cell.length_b   1.000
_cell.length_c   1.000
_cell.angle_alpha   90.00
_cell.angle_beta   90.00
_cell.angle_gamma   90.00
#
_symmetry.space_group_name_H-M   'P 1'
#
loop_
_entity.id
_entity.type
_entity.pdbx_description
1 polymer ?
#
loop_
_entity_poly.entity_id
_entity_poly.type
_entity_poly.pdbx_seq_one_letter_code
_entity_poly.pdbx_strand_id
1 'polypeptide(L)'
;MKYIFSMKMAVFMLFSFGALVGIATFIENDYGTQTARALIYKAQWFELFLAYFVAILVYNIIKYKNYKTKPAVFLFHFSFLVIALGALVTRYIGYEGVMHIREGASSHTMVSDVKILQVQAKHGDKSATYEKELYFSTMTGNSLTQSLSVGDKEVNVELLKYMPTAYEKVIASPDGKKLLELKISTGQKGEMYYLAKGERKDFGGFYVGYDVKATSTKPTFLIREEGAGYKVDFPFVLQTLNMNDRSSAELNAGENEFKNRMLYRFGENAIVLKDVHEKAIVKLGSDDIKTQRGQAEYMQWKVSVGDKSKIITTRPYQGRTGKVHR
;
A
#
# COMPACT_ATOMS: atom_id res chain seq x y z
N MET A 1 38.67 24.99 -8.44
CA MET A 1 39.06 23.82 -7.60
C MET A 1 39.40 24.16 -6.14
N LYS A 2 40.14 25.24 -5.84
CA LYS A 2 40.71 25.49 -4.50
C LYS A 2 39.67 25.61 -3.36
N TYR A 3 38.45 26.07 -3.65
CA TYR A 3 37.37 26.21 -2.67
C TYR A 3 36.44 24.99 -2.60
N ILE A 4 36.08 24.44 -3.75
CA ILE A 4 35.14 23.30 -3.93
C ILE A 4 35.69 22.02 -3.28
N PHE A 5 37.00 21.75 -3.38
CA PHE A 5 37.62 20.57 -2.78
C PHE A 5 38.48 20.91 -1.55
N SER A 6 38.10 21.94 -0.79
CA SER A 6 38.86 22.38 0.40
C SER A 6 38.50 21.59 1.66
N MET A 7 39.37 21.61 2.68
CA MET A 7 39.05 21.07 4.00
C MET A 7 37.84 21.76 4.65
N LYS A 8 37.70 23.08 4.45
CA LYS A 8 36.52 23.83 4.93
C LYS A 8 35.24 23.31 4.29
N MET A 9 35.27 23.02 3.00
CA MET A 9 34.14 22.42 2.30
C MET A 9 33.83 21.00 2.78
N ALA A 10 34.86 20.19 3.06
CA ALA A 10 34.67 18.84 3.60
C ALA A 10 33.95 18.86 4.95
N VAL A 11 34.34 19.77 5.85
CA VAL A 11 33.68 19.97 7.14
C VAL A 11 32.24 20.45 6.95
N PHE A 12 32.02 21.42 6.07
CA PHE A 12 30.66 21.86 5.73
C PHE A 12 29.78 20.71 5.26
N MET A 13 30.26 19.91 4.30
CA MET A 13 29.55 18.73 3.78
C MET A 13 29.25 17.70 4.88
N LEU A 14 30.16 17.48 5.83
CA LEU A 14 29.93 16.57 6.96
C LEU A 14 28.76 17.05 7.85
N PHE A 15 28.74 18.35 8.20
CA PHE A 15 27.64 18.91 8.99
C PHE A 15 26.33 18.92 8.20
N SER A 16 26.37 19.27 6.92
CA SER A 16 25.21 19.18 6.03
C SER A 16 24.68 17.75 5.93
N PHE A 17 25.56 16.74 5.82
CA PHE A 17 25.17 15.34 5.80
C PHE A 17 24.43 14.96 7.10
N GLY A 18 24.99 15.32 8.26
CA GLY A 18 24.34 15.08 9.55
C GLY A 18 22.97 15.77 9.67
N ALA A 19 22.85 17.02 9.22
CA ALA A 19 21.59 17.75 9.21
C ALA A 19 20.55 17.12 8.26
N LEU A 20 20.95 16.73 7.06
CA LEU A 20 20.08 16.08 6.07
C LEU A 20 19.56 14.73 6.57
N VAL A 21 20.43 13.90 7.16
CA VAL A 21 20.02 12.62 7.76
C VAL A 21 19.13 12.85 8.97
N GLY A 22 19.43 13.84 9.82
CA GLY A 22 18.56 14.22 10.94
C GLY A 22 17.17 14.64 10.47
N ILE A 23 17.08 15.50 9.46
CA ILE A 23 15.81 15.92 8.82
C ILE A 23 15.08 14.70 8.25
N ALA A 24 15.79 13.78 7.58
CA ALA A 24 15.20 12.56 7.05
C ALA A 24 14.55 11.70 8.12
N THR A 25 15.17 11.57 9.30
CA THR A 25 14.61 10.85 10.44
C THR A 25 13.29 11.47 10.92
N PHE A 26 13.21 12.80 11.02
CA PHE A 26 11.96 13.47 11.40
C PHE A 26 10.88 13.29 10.33
N ILE A 27 11.23 13.46 9.05
CA ILE A 27 10.31 13.21 7.93
C ILE A 27 9.80 11.77 7.96
N GLU A 28 10.66 10.80 8.20
CA GLU A 28 10.29 9.39 8.31
C GLU A 28 9.32 9.14 9.47
N ASN A 29 9.56 9.73 10.63
CA ASN A 29 8.67 9.59 11.78
C ASN A 29 7.28 10.16 11.50
N ASP A 30 7.21 11.36 10.93
CA ASP A 30 5.97 12.12 10.80
C ASP A 30 5.17 11.70 9.56
N TYR A 31 5.84 11.51 8.42
CA TYR A 31 5.23 11.27 7.11
C TYR A 31 5.49 9.85 6.57
N GLY A 32 6.24 9.03 7.30
CA GLY A 32 6.52 7.64 6.97
C GLY A 32 7.78 7.44 6.11
N THR A 33 8.30 6.22 6.18
CA THR A 33 9.52 5.78 5.46
C THR A 33 9.45 6.02 3.95
N GLN A 34 8.27 5.87 3.34
CA GLN A 34 8.08 6.11 1.90
C GLN A 34 8.37 7.55 1.51
N THR A 35 7.92 8.52 2.31
CA THR A 35 8.17 9.94 2.09
C THR A 35 9.65 10.27 2.27
N ALA A 36 10.31 9.74 3.30
CA ALA A 36 11.74 9.93 3.52
C ALA A 36 12.59 9.33 2.37
N ARG A 37 12.21 8.16 1.85
CA ARG A 37 12.84 7.57 0.66
C ARG A 37 12.63 8.44 -0.58
N ALA A 38 11.39 8.89 -0.84
CA ALA A 38 11.07 9.72 -2.00
C ALA A 38 11.83 11.05 -2.01
N LEU A 39 11.95 11.70 -0.86
CA LEU A 39 12.53 13.04 -0.76
C LEU A 39 14.04 13.05 -0.56
N ILE A 40 14.60 12.07 0.17
CA ILE A 40 16.01 12.08 0.58
C ILE A 40 16.68 10.78 0.19
N TYR A 41 16.37 9.64 0.83
CA TYR A 41 17.23 8.46 0.74
C TYR A 41 17.37 7.87 -0.67
N LYS A 42 16.31 7.88 -1.48
CA LYS A 42 16.31 7.40 -2.88
C LYS A 42 16.29 8.54 -3.91
N ALA A 43 16.32 9.79 -3.47
CA ALA A 43 16.31 10.95 -4.36
C ALA A 43 17.67 11.13 -5.06
N GLN A 44 17.64 11.51 -6.35
CA GLN A 44 18.85 11.68 -7.16
C GLN A 44 19.76 12.80 -6.64
N TRP A 45 19.21 13.87 -6.08
CA TRP A 45 20.00 14.99 -5.54
C TRP A 45 20.84 14.57 -4.33
N PHE A 46 20.30 13.69 -3.46
CA PHE A 46 21.00 13.21 -2.28
C PHE A 46 22.12 12.24 -2.67
N GLU A 47 21.89 11.47 -3.73
CA GLU A 47 22.92 10.65 -4.34
C GLU A 47 24.07 11.49 -4.91
N LEU A 48 23.77 12.57 -5.64
CA LEU A 48 24.80 13.51 -6.11
C LEU A 48 25.54 14.18 -4.94
N PHE A 49 24.83 14.52 -3.87
CA PHE A 49 25.41 15.04 -2.64
C PHE A 49 26.42 14.05 -2.03
N LEU A 50 26.04 12.77 -1.90
CA LEU A 50 26.91 11.72 -1.39
C LEU A 50 28.12 11.47 -2.29
N ALA A 51 27.91 11.40 -3.61
CA ALA A 51 28.98 11.23 -4.59
C ALA A 51 30.00 12.38 -4.49
N TYR A 52 29.52 13.62 -4.36
CA TYR A 52 30.36 14.78 -4.16
C TYR A 52 31.10 14.74 -2.82
N PHE A 53 30.43 14.32 -1.74
CA PHE A 53 31.07 14.19 -0.43
C PHE A 53 32.21 13.17 -0.46
N VAL A 54 32.00 12.01 -1.07
CA VAL A 54 33.02 10.97 -1.29
C VAL A 54 34.18 11.52 -2.13
N ALA A 55 33.89 12.24 -3.23
CA ALA A 55 34.93 12.83 -4.07
C ALA A 55 35.80 13.84 -3.29
N ILE A 56 35.21 14.63 -2.40
CA ILE A 56 35.95 15.54 -1.51
C ILE A 56 36.85 14.75 -0.55
N LEU A 57 36.36 13.67 0.05
CA LEU A 57 37.16 12.85 0.96
C LEU A 57 38.36 12.23 0.25
N VAL A 58 38.16 11.65 -0.94
CA VAL A 58 39.24 11.08 -1.77
C VAL A 58 40.27 12.14 -2.13
N TYR A 59 39.83 13.31 -2.59
CA TYR A 59 40.73 14.41 -2.94
C TYR A 59 41.60 14.85 -1.74
N ASN A 60 41.00 15.00 -0.56
CA ASN A 60 41.73 15.42 0.64
C ASN A 60 42.76 14.38 1.08
N ILE A 61 42.42 13.08 1.02
CA ILE A 61 43.36 12.00 1.33
C ILE A 61 44.61 12.07 0.44
N ILE A 62 44.41 12.25 -0.88
CA ILE A 62 45.51 12.28 -1.85
C ILE A 62 46.34 13.55 -1.70
N LYS A 63 45.69 14.72 -1.63
CA LYS A 63 46.37 16.02 -1.57
C LYS A 63 47.26 16.18 -0.35
N TYR A 64 46.74 15.83 0.82
CA TYR A 64 47.49 15.97 2.08
C TYR A 64 48.38 14.77 2.39
N LYS A 65 48.36 13.74 1.52
CA LYS A 65 49.14 12.50 1.66
C LYS A 65 49.01 11.90 3.07
N ASN A 66 47.80 11.95 3.63
CA ASN A 66 47.53 11.56 5.02
C ASN A 66 47.92 10.09 5.27
N TYR A 67 47.86 9.25 4.23
CA TYR A 67 48.28 7.85 4.25
C TYR A 67 49.77 7.65 4.59
N LYS A 68 50.61 8.68 4.45
CA LYS A 68 52.04 8.63 4.85
C LYS A 68 52.33 9.41 6.13
N THR A 69 51.64 10.53 6.35
CA THR A 69 52.01 11.50 7.38
C THR A 69 51.19 11.39 8.66
N LYS A 70 49.94 10.91 8.56
CA LYS A 70 48.96 10.91 9.66
C LYS A 70 48.06 9.68 9.57
N PRO A 71 48.54 8.48 9.94
CA PRO A 71 47.81 7.23 9.73
C PRO A 71 46.45 7.18 10.44
N ALA A 72 46.32 7.75 11.64
CA ALA A 72 45.04 7.84 12.35
C ALA A 72 44.01 8.71 11.60
N VAL A 73 44.44 9.86 11.07
CA VAL A 73 43.59 10.75 10.27
C VAL A 73 43.21 10.07 8.96
N PHE A 74 44.15 9.38 8.32
CA PHE A 74 43.88 8.58 7.13
C PHE A 74 42.82 7.52 7.41
N LEU A 75 42.96 6.73 8.47
CA LEU A 75 42.02 5.67 8.83
C LEU A 75 40.61 6.23 9.07
N PHE A 76 40.51 7.38 9.74
CA PHE A 76 39.23 8.06 9.95
C PHE A 76 38.56 8.51 8.64
N HIS A 77 39.31 9.03 7.67
CA HIS A 77 38.71 9.41 6.38
C HIS A 77 38.41 8.17 5.52
N PHE A 78 39.26 7.16 5.60
CA PHE A 78 39.10 5.91 4.86
C PHE A 78 37.87 5.13 5.33
N SER A 79 37.52 5.17 6.62
CA SER A 79 36.30 4.53 7.13
C SER A 79 35.03 5.08 6.45
N PHE A 80 34.95 6.38 6.18
CA PHE A 80 33.83 6.95 5.42
C PHE A 80 33.77 6.43 3.98
N LEU A 81 34.91 6.16 3.34
CA LEU A 81 34.93 5.52 2.02
C LEU A 81 34.41 4.08 2.08
N VAL A 82 34.78 3.33 3.11
CA VAL A 82 34.26 1.97 3.35
C VAL A 82 32.75 2.00 3.61
N ILE A 83 32.27 2.92 4.44
CA ILE A 83 30.84 3.10 4.72
C ILE A 83 30.09 3.49 3.44
N ALA A 84 30.62 4.42 2.64
CA ALA A 84 30.02 4.82 1.37
C ALA A 84 29.96 3.67 0.37
N LEU A 85 31.01 2.84 0.31
CA LEU A 85 31.03 1.65 -0.54
C LEU A 85 29.96 0.64 -0.09
N GLY A 86 29.83 0.39 1.21
CA GLY A 86 28.75 -0.43 1.77
C GLY A 86 27.36 0.10 1.42
N ALA A 87 27.16 1.41 1.55
CA ALA A 87 25.90 2.08 1.19
C ALA A 87 25.57 2.00 -0.31
N LEU A 88 26.58 2.05 -1.19
CA LEU A 88 26.38 1.84 -2.63
C LEU A 88 25.94 0.41 -2.93
N VAL A 89 26.57 -0.59 -2.29
CA VAL A 89 26.19 -1.99 -2.44
C VAL A 89 24.75 -2.22 -1.98
N THR A 90 24.36 -1.73 -0.79
CA THR A 90 22.98 -1.87 -0.31
C THR A 90 21.96 -1.12 -1.17
N ARG A 91 22.32 0.02 -1.76
CA ARG A 91 21.42 0.79 -2.63
C ARG A 91 21.11 0.11 -3.95
N TYR A 92 22.12 -0.48 -4.58
CA TYR A 92 22.03 -0.97 -5.97
C TYR A 92 21.86 -2.48 -6.09
N ILE A 93 22.30 -3.24 -5.09
CA ILE A 93 22.29 -4.70 -5.09
C ILE A 93 21.45 -5.25 -3.93
N GLY A 94 21.20 -4.43 -2.90
CA GLY A 94 20.42 -4.83 -1.73
C GLY A 94 18.92 -4.95 -2.03
N TYR A 95 18.27 -5.86 -1.30
CA TYR A 95 16.82 -6.02 -1.29
C TYR A 95 16.30 -5.73 0.11
N GLU A 96 15.22 -4.96 0.20
CA GLU A 96 14.53 -4.65 1.45
C GLU A 96 13.17 -5.36 1.47
N GLY A 97 12.75 -5.78 2.65
CA GLY A 97 11.55 -6.60 2.81
C GLY A 97 11.16 -6.86 4.24
N VAL A 98 9.96 -7.41 4.39
CA VAL A 98 9.40 -7.88 5.65
C VAL A 98 9.49 -9.40 5.68
N MET A 99 10.17 -9.92 6.69
CA MET A 99 10.23 -11.34 6.99
C MET A 99 9.37 -11.64 8.22
N HIS A 100 8.30 -12.42 8.05
CA HIS A 100 7.47 -12.82 9.17
C HIS A 100 8.03 -14.09 9.82
N ILE A 101 8.52 -13.98 11.04
CA ILE A 101 9.05 -15.11 11.82
C ILE A 101 8.15 -15.32 13.04
N ARG A 102 7.65 -16.54 13.24
CA ARG A 102 6.90 -16.90 14.45
C ARG A 102 7.89 -17.29 15.55
N GLU A 103 7.49 -17.12 16.81
CA GLU A 103 8.29 -17.57 17.94
C GLU A 103 8.60 -19.07 17.83
N GLY A 104 9.86 -19.44 18.03
CA GLY A 104 10.35 -20.82 17.88
C GLY A 104 10.49 -21.32 16.44
N ALA A 105 10.16 -20.51 15.43
CA ALA A 105 10.28 -20.88 14.02
C ALA A 105 11.42 -20.15 13.31
N SER A 106 11.83 -20.66 12.15
CA SER A 106 12.71 -19.99 11.19
C SER A 106 11.95 -19.67 9.90
N SER A 107 12.39 -18.64 9.17
CA SER A 107 11.90 -18.32 7.83
C SER A 107 13.10 -18.08 6.91
N HIS A 108 12.99 -18.52 5.66
CA HIS A 108 13.96 -18.23 4.60
C HIS A 108 13.32 -17.41 3.45
N THR A 109 12.13 -16.86 3.69
CA THR A 109 11.37 -16.09 2.70
C THR A 109 11.01 -14.72 3.26
N MET A 110 11.20 -13.69 2.45
CA MET A 110 10.79 -12.31 2.75
C MET A 110 9.88 -11.78 1.65
N VAL A 111 8.97 -10.88 2.01
CA VAL A 111 8.16 -10.12 1.04
C VAL A 111 8.78 -8.75 0.88
N SER A 112 9.08 -8.33 -0.34
CA SER A 112 9.67 -7.00 -0.56
C SER A 112 8.76 -5.88 0.00
N ASP A 113 9.37 -4.88 0.62
CA ASP A 113 8.69 -3.69 1.14
C ASP A 113 8.64 -2.57 0.08
N VAL A 114 9.27 -2.78 -1.06
CA VAL A 114 9.31 -1.86 -2.19
C VAL A 114 8.04 -2.02 -3.02
N LYS A 115 7.37 -0.90 -3.29
CA LYS A 115 6.25 -0.88 -4.24
C LYS A 115 6.81 -0.88 -5.65
N ILE A 116 6.34 -1.79 -6.50
CA ILE A 116 6.74 -1.87 -7.90
C ILE A 116 5.51 -1.70 -8.78
N LEU A 117 5.55 -0.71 -9.68
CA LEU A 117 4.62 -0.64 -10.80
C LEU A 117 5.09 -1.64 -11.85
N GLN A 118 4.26 -2.65 -12.11
CA GLN A 118 4.48 -3.59 -13.20
C GLN A 118 3.43 -3.36 -14.28
N VAL A 119 3.89 -3.11 -15.51
CA VAL A 119 3.05 -2.94 -16.69
C VAL A 119 3.42 -4.02 -17.68
N GLN A 120 2.43 -4.83 -18.08
CA GLN A 120 2.58 -5.81 -19.14
C GLN A 120 1.62 -5.45 -20.25
N ALA A 121 2.15 -5.29 -21.46
CA ALA A 121 1.35 -4.97 -22.63
C ALA A 121 1.61 -6.00 -23.73
N LYS A 122 0.54 -6.40 -24.41
CA LYS A 122 0.56 -7.42 -25.48
C LYS A 122 -0.22 -6.93 -26.70
N HIS A 123 0.36 -7.08 -27.89
CA HIS A 123 -0.28 -6.78 -29.16
C HIS A 123 0.07 -7.87 -30.19
N GLY A 124 -0.90 -8.72 -30.52
CA GLY A 124 -0.65 -9.95 -31.29
C GLY A 124 0.36 -10.85 -30.57
N ASP A 125 1.44 -11.20 -31.25
CA ASP A 125 2.54 -12.02 -30.71
C ASP A 125 3.62 -11.19 -29.98
N LYS A 126 3.55 -9.86 -30.04
CA LYS A 126 4.51 -8.98 -29.37
C LYS A 126 4.06 -8.70 -27.94
N SER A 127 5.00 -8.75 -27.00
CA SER A 127 4.79 -8.33 -25.62
C SER A 127 5.93 -7.44 -25.15
N ALA A 128 5.64 -6.49 -24.29
CA ALA A 128 6.65 -5.77 -23.53
C ALA A 128 6.23 -5.66 -22.07
N THR A 129 7.24 -5.57 -21.21
CA THR A 129 7.08 -5.46 -19.76
C THR A 129 7.89 -4.26 -19.29
N TYR A 130 7.33 -3.55 -18.30
CA TYR A 130 7.99 -2.45 -17.63
C TYR A 130 7.82 -2.62 -16.13
N GLU A 131 8.90 -2.44 -15.39
CA GLU A 131 8.89 -2.46 -13.92
C GLU A 131 9.57 -1.20 -13.38
N LYS A 132 8.96 -0.56 -12.38
CA LYS A 132 9.55 0.60 -11.70
C LYS A 132 9.23 0.59 -10.23
N GLU A 133 10.27 0.77 -9.41
CA GLU A 133 10.08 1.08 -7.99
C GLU A 133 9.37 2.42 -7.82
N LEU A 134 8.43 2.46 -6.88
CA LEU A 134 7.60 3.61 -6.56
C LEU A 134 7.91 4.10 -5.15
N TYR A 135 8.31 5.36 -5.07
CA TYR A 135 8.50 6.08 -3.82
C TYR A 135 7.61 7.31 -3.84
N PHE A 136 6.55 7.30 -3.05
CA PHE A 136 5.61 8.41 -2.97
C PHE A 136 5.76 9.21 -1.69
N SER A 137 5.68 10.52 -1.84
CA SER A 137 5.68 11.50 -0.75
C SER A 137 4.26 11.85 -0.37
N THR A 138 3.98 11.97 0.92
CA THR A 138 2.74 12.59 1.42
C THR A 138 2.91 14.07 1.74
N MET A 139 4.16 14.57 1.72
CA MET A 139 4.49 15.98 1.91
C MET A 139 4.44 16.79 0.61
N THR A 140 4.70 16.14 -0.52
CA THR A 140 4.81 16.79 -1.84
C THR A 140 3.94 16.08 -2.86
N GLY A 141 3.64 16.77 -3.97
CA GLY A 141 2.91 16.17 -5.08
C GLY A 141 3.70 15.02 -5.71
N ASN A 142 3.00 13.96 -6.10
CA ASN A 142 3.59 12.83 -6.80
C ASN A 142 3.25 12.93 -8.28
N SER A 143 4.23 12.73 -9.14
CA SER A 143 4.03 12.63 -10.58
C SER A 143 4.79 11.42 -11.11
N LEU A 144 4.14 10.66 -11.98
CA LEU A 144 4.76 9.55 -12.69
C LEU A 144 4.08 9.42 -14.05
N THR A 145 4.87 9.56 -15.10
CA THR A 145 4.45 9.24 -16.48
C THR A 145 5.48 8.32 -17.08
N GLN A 146 5.03 7.20 -17.66
CA GLN A 146 5.89 6.20 -18.31
C GLN A 146 5.22 5.72 -19.58
N SER A 147 6.04 5.43 -20.59
CA SER A 147 5.59 4.99 -21.91
C SER A 147 6.30 3.69 -22.26
N LEU A 148 5.54 2.75 -22.83
CA LEU A 148 6.04 1.44 -23.23
C LEU A 148 5.56 1.14 -24.66
N SER A 149 6.49 0.83 -25.56
CA SER A 149 6.16 0.44 -26.93
C SER A 149 5.91 -1.06 -27.04
N VAL A 150 4.81 -1.46 -27.70
CA VAL A 150 4.50 -2.86 -28.04
C VAL A 150 4.09 -2.94 -29.51
N GLY A 151 5.05 -3.37 -30.34
CA GLY A 151 4.88 -3.33 -31.79
C GLY A 151 4.84 -1.91 -32.31
N ASP A 152 3.73 -1.54 -32.92
CA ASP A 152 3.41 -0.23 -33.48
C ASP A 152 2.64 0.67 -32.51
N LYS A 153 2.29 0.16 -31.32
CA LYS A 153 1.50 0.89 -30.33
C LYS A 153 2.34 1.36 -29.16
N GLU A 154 2.02 2.55 -28.68
CA GLU A 154 2.58 3.10 -27.45
C GLU A 154 1.54 3.06 -26.33
N VAL A 155 1.92 2.49 -25.19
CA VAL A 155 1.12 2.43 -23.97
C VAL A 155 1.65 3.47 -23.00
N ASN A 156 0.84 4.47 -22.69
CA ASN A 156 1.16 5.54 -21.76
C ASN A 156 0.49 5.26 -20.41
N VAL A 157 1.24 5.30 -19.32
CA VAL A 157 0.79 5.09 -17.94
C VAL A 157 1.12 6.32 -17.11
N GLU A 158 0.10 6.96 -16.55
CA GLU A 158 0.21 8.20 -15.79
C GLU A 158 -0.43 8.03 -14.41
N LEU A 159 0.26 8.48 -13.35
CA LEU A 159 -0.30 8.59 -12.01
C LEU A 159 -1.18 9.82 -11.91
N LEU A 160 -2.48 9.62 -11.66
CA LEU A 160 -3.44 10.71 -11.44
C LEU A 160 -3.57 11.08 -9.96
N LYS A 161 -3.56 10.07 -9.08
CA LYS A 161 -3.79 10.28 -7.65
C LYS A 161 -3.09 9.22 -6.83
N TYR A 162 -2.50 9.64 -5.72
CA TYR A 162 -1.97 8.78 -4.66
C TYR A 162 -2.57 9.19 -3.32
N MET A 163 -2.97 8.21 -2.51
CA MET A 163 -3.35 8.38 -1.12
C MET A 163 -2.65 7.30 -0.27
N PRO A 164 -1.98 7.68 0.83
CA PRO A 164 -1.21 6.76 1.67
C PRO A 164 -2.09 5.80 2.47
N THR A 165 -3.34 6.16 2.70
CA THR A 165 -4.38 5.23 3.15
C THR A 165 -5.62 5.41 2.31
N ALA A 166 -6.46 4.39 2.33
CA ALA A 166 -7.71 4.41 1.61
C ALA A 166 -8.72 3.64 2.43
N TYR A 167 -9.71 4.37 2.91
CA TYR A 167 -10.86 3.78 3.55
C TYR A 167 -12.12 4.25 2.82
N GLU A 168 -13.11 3.37 2.79
CA GLU A 168 -14.42 3.71 2.28
C GLU A 168 -15.21 4.37 3.41
N LYS A 169 -15.70 5.58 3.16
CA LYS A 169 -16.53 6.37 4.05
C LYS A 169 -17.92 6.46 3.46
N VAL A 170 -18.92 6.11 4.25
CA VAL A 170 -20.31 6.35 3.88
C VAL A 170 -20.65 7.80 4.20
N ILE A 171 -21.19 8.51 3.22
CA ILE A 171 -21.61 9.91 3.37
C ILE A 171 -23.06 10.00 2.95
N ALA A 172 -23.89 10.59 3.81
CA ALA A 172 -25.28 10.90 3.51
C ALA A 172 -25.35 11.79 2.25
N SER A 173 -26.20 11.41 1.31
CA SER A 173 -26.38 12.13 0.05
C SER A 173 -27.84 12.01 -0.39
N PRO A 174 -28.53 13.12 -0.72
CA PRO A 174 -29.92 13.07 -1.18
C PRO A 174 -30.15 12.14 -2.39
N ASP A 175 -29.14 12.01 -3.25
CA ASP A 175 -29.13 11.16 -4.46
C ASP A 175 -28.48 9.78 -4.21
N GLY A 176 -28.11 9.50 -2.96
CA GLY A 176 -27.50 8.26 -2.54
C GLY A 176 -28.48 7.09 -2.55
N LYS A 177 -27.92 5.88 -2.52
CA LYS A 177 -28.69 4.63 -2.42
C LYS A 177 -28.75 4.17 -0.97
N LYS A 178 -29.70 3.28 -0.69
CA LYS A 178 -29.71 2.53 0.56
C LYS A 178 -28.55 1.53 0.58
N LEU A 179 -27.73 1.60 1.62
CA LEU A 179 -26.52 0.78 1.78
C LEU A 179 -26.53 0.03 3.11
N LEU A 180 -26.26 -1.26 3.06
CA LEU A 180 -25.95 -2.05 4.24
C LEU A 180 -24.45 -2.01 4.51
N GLU A 181 -24.06 -1.58 5.70
CA GLU A 181 -22.69 -1.62 6.17
C GLU A 181 -22.45 -2.94 6.92
N LEU A 182 -21.66 -3.81 6.30
CA LEU A 182 -21.38 -5.16 6.78
C LEU A 182 -19.91 -5.28 7.17
N LYS A 183 -19.63 -5.85 8.34
CA LYS A 183 -18.28 -6.32 8.68
C LYS A 183 -18.20 -7.82 8.43
N ILE A 184 -17.34 -8.24 7.49
CA ILE A 184 -17.21 -9.64 7.08
C ILE A 184 -15.78 -10.11 7.31
N SER A 185 -15.63 -11.26 7.95
CA SER A 185 -14.36 -11.97 8.18
C SER A 185 -14.46 -13.35 7.54
N THR A 186 -13.39 -13.78 6.85
CA THR A 186 -13.26 -15.11 6.25
C THR A 186 -11.98 -15.79 6.76
N GLY A 187 -11.94 -16.12 8.05
CA GLY A 187 -10.74 -16.67 8.72
C GLY A 187 -9.60 -15.65 8.95
N GLN A 188 -9.76 -14.40 8.50
CA GLN A 188 -8.79 -13.31 8.68
C GLN A 188 -9.43 -12.10 9.39
N LYS A 189 -8.66 -11.02 9.58
CA LYS A 189 -9.17 -9.75 10.11
C LYS A 189 -10.39 -9.30 9.28
N GLY A 190 -11.52 -9.06 9.95
CA GLY A 190 -12.75 -8.63 9.29
C GLY A 190 -12.61 -7.25 8.65
N GLU A 191 -13.08 -7.12 7.41
CA GLU A 191 -13.10 -5.90 6.60
C GLU A 191 -14.53 -5.34 6.52
N MET A 192 -14.64 -4.04 6.25
CA MET A 192 -15.91 -3.37 6.03
C MET A 192 -16.31 -3.48 4.56
N TYR A 193 -17.58 -3.77 4.31
CA TYR A 193 -18.18 -3.87 3.00
C TYR A 193 -19.52 -3.14 2.98
N TYR A 194 -19.80 -2.50 1.85
CA TYR A 194 -21.05 -1.79 1.61
C TYR A 194 -21.78 -2.51 0.48
N LEU A 195 -23.05 -2.82 0.70
CA LEU A 195 -23.87 -3.54 -0.28
C LEU A 195 -25.15 -2.73 -0.55
N ALA A 196 -25.34 -2.32 -1.80
CA ALA A 196 -26.58 -1.68 -2.24
C ALA A 196 -27.64 -2.72 -2.60
N LYS A 197 -28.91 -2.30 -2.61
CA LYS A 197 -30.04 -3.14 -3.02
C LYS A 197 -29.80 -3.67 -4.45
N GLY A 198 -29.93 -4.98 -4.64
CA GLY A 198 -29.68 -5.67 -5.90
C GLY A 198 -28.22 -6.09 -6.13
N GLU A 199 -27.31 -5.83 -5.18
CA GLU A 199 -25.91 -6.22 -5.30
C GLU A 199 -25.62 -7.58 -4.65
N ARG A 200 -24.58 -8.24 -5.17
CA ARG A 200 -24.03 -9.48 -4.63
C ARG A 200 -22.50 -9.45 -4.69
N LYS A 201 -21.86 -10.01 -3.66
CA LYS A 201 -20.40 -10.09 -3.57
C LYS A 201 -19.94 -11.52 -3.28
N ASP A 202 -18.90 -11.96 -4.01
CA ASP A 202 -18.24 -13.26 -3.86
C ASP A 202 -17.15 -13.19 -2.79
N PHE A 203 -17.20 -14.11 -1.82
CA PHE A 203 -16.18 -14.28 -0.79
C PHE A 203 -15.43 -15.62 -0.94
N GLY A 204 -15.41 -16.17 -2.16
CA GLY A 204 -14.80 -17.44 -2.51
C GLY A 204 -15.74 -18.61 -2.24
N GLY A 205 -15.92 -18.93 -0.96
CA GLY A 205 -16.73 -20.07 -0.49
C GLY A 205 -18.23 -19.80 -0.38
N PHE A 206 -18.64 -18.52 -0.34
CA PHE A 206 -20.03 -18.12 -0.23
C PHE A 206 -20.27 -16.76 -0.89
N TYR A 207 -21.54 -16.48 -1.18
CA TYR A 207 -21.99 -15.15 -1.61
C TYR A 207 -22.70 -14.41 -0.48
N VAL A 208 -22.54 -13.09 -0.42
CA VAL A 208 -23.47 -12.22 0.32
C VAL A 208 -24.23 -11.38 -0.68
N GLY A 209 -25.56 -11.35 -0.56
CA GLY A 209 -26.44 -10.60 -1.45
C GLY A 209 -27.45 -9.77 -0.67
N TYR A 210 -27.85 -8.62 -1.20
CA TYR A 210 -28.91 -7.79 -0.65
C TYR A 210 -30.03 -7.60 -1.66
N ASP A 211 -31.23 -8.12 -1.36
CA ASP A 211 -32.41 -8.13 -2.24
C ASP A 211 -32.11 -8.64 -3.66
N VAL A 212 -31.34 -9.72 -3.72
CA VAL A 212 -31.05 -10.44 -4.96
C VAL A 212 -31.74 -11.79 -4.97
N LYS A 213 -32.19 -12.23 -6.14
CA LYS A 213 -32.71 -13.60 -6.31
C LYS A 213 -31.61 -14.61 -6.02
N ALA A 214 -31.93 -15.71 -5.34
CA ALA A 214 -31.00 -16.83 -5.23
C ALA A 214 -30.64 -17.33 -6.63
N THR A 215 -29.35 -17.35 -6.97
CA THR A 215 -28.88 -17.82 -8.28
C THR A 215 -27.43 -18.25 -8.13
N SER A 216 -27.18 -19.47 -7.64
CA SER A 216 -25.85 -20.08 -7.66
C SER A 216 -25.83 -21.45 -6.97
N THR A 217 -24.85 -22.28 -7.36
CA THR A 217 -24.45 -23.57 -6.79
C THR A 217 -23.65 -23.45 -5.46
N LYS A 218 -23.13 -22.27 -5.12
CA LYS A 218 -22.46 -21.96 -3.84
C LYS A 218 -23.44 -21.52 -2.73
N PRO A 219 -23.13 -21.76 -1.45
CA PRO A 219 -23.89 -21.23 -0.31
C PRO A 219 -24.04 -19.70 -0.36
N THR A 220 -25.21 -19.20 0.03
CA THR A 220 -25.55 -17.76 -0.01
C THR A 220 -26.03 -17.27 1.35
N PHE A 221 -25.61 -16.06 1.74
CA PHE A 221 -26.14 -15.29 2.84
C PHE A 221 -26.96 -14.14 2.23
N LEU A 222 -28.26 -14.35 2.05
CA LEU A 222 -29.15 -13.44 1.31
C LEU A 222 -29.93 -12.58 2.27
N ILE A 223 -29.55 -11.31 2.35
CA ILE A 223 -30.23 -10.31 3.16
C ILE A 223 -31.43 -9.79 2.36
N ARG A 224 -32.60 -9.76 2.99
CA ARG A 224 -33.83 -9.20 2.43
C ARG A 224 -34.37 -8.12 3.33
N GLU A 225 -34.85 -7.05 2.72
CA GLU A 225 -35.59 -6.00 3.41
C GLU A 225 -37.05 -6.45 3.61
N GLU A 226 -37.53 -6.46 4.86
CA GLU A 226 -38.91 -6.84 5.18
C GLU A 226 -39.49 -5.88 6.22
N GLY A 227 -40.44 -5.05 5.78
CA GLY A 227 -41.03 -3.99 6.60
C GLY A 227 -39.96 -2.99 7.07
N ALA A 228 -39.82 -2.85 8.39
CA ALA A 228 -38.82 -1.97 9.02
C ALA A 228 -37.51 -2.68 9.39
N GLY A 229 -37.39 -3.98 9.11
CA GLY A 229 -36.25 -4.80 9.50
C GLY A 229 -35.63 -5.55 8.32
N TYR A 230 -34.72 -6.47 8.66
CA TYR A 230 -34.07 -7.33 7.69
C TYR A 230 -34.23 -8.79 8.10
N LYS A 231 -34.40 -9.64 7.11
CA LYS A 231 -34.21 -11.08 7.26
C LYS A 231 -32.99 -11.52 6.48
N VAL A 232 -32.48 -12.68 6.85
CA VAL A 232 -31.43 -13.35 6.10
C VAL A 232 -31.81 -14.80 5.86
N ASP A 233 -31.62 -15.24 4.63
CA ASP A 233 -31.74 -16.63 4.22
C ASP A 233 -30.36 -17.24 3.97
N PHE A 234 -30.11 -18.42 4.54
CA PHE A 234 -28.83 -19.13 4.44
C PHE A 234 -29.00 -20.66 4.55
N PRO A 235 -28.20 -21.48 3.83
CA PRO A 235 -28.42 -22.92 3.72
C PRO A 235 -27.66 -23.79 4.77
N PHE A 236 -27.21 -23.21 5.88
CA PHE A 236 -26.39 -23.90 6.90
C PHE A 236 -26.76 -23.46 8.32
N VAL A 237 -26.26 -24.13 9.36
CA VAL A 237 -26.47 -23.69 10.75
C VAL A 237 -25.51 -22.53 11.08
N LEU A 238 -26.02 -21.53 11.80
CA LEU A 238 -25.26 -20.35 12.26
C LEU A 238 -25.19 -20.30 13.77
N GLN A 239 -24.05 -19.88 14.30
CA GLN A 239 -23.96 -19.41 15.68
C GLN A 239 -24.04 -17.88 15.70
N THR A 240 -24.88 -17.34 16.58
CA THR A 240 -25.01 -15.90 16.79
C THR A 240 -24.39 -15.49 18.11
N LEU A 241 -23.86 -14.27 18.16
CA LEU A 241 -23.45 -13.60 19.40
C LEU A 241 -24.00 -12.17 19.37
N ASN A 242 -24.89 -11.84 20.28
CA ASN A 242 -25.35 -10.47 20.48
C ASN A 242 -24.22 -9.66 21.13
N MET A 243 -23.77 -8.60 20.46
CA MET A 243 -22.60 -7.84 20.92
C MET A 243 -22.91 -6.91 22.11
N ASN A 244 -24.18 -6.72 22.47
CA ASN A 244 -24.57 -5.88 23.60
C ASN A 244 -24.53 -6.64 24.93
N ASP A 245 -25.06 -7.87 24.95
CA ASP A 245 -25.21 -8.68 26.18
C ASP A 245 -24.38 -9.97 26.16
N ARG A 246 -23.70 -10.28 25.05
CA ARG A 246 -22.90 -11.49 24.83
C ARG A 246 -23.69 -12.80 24.87
N SER A 247 -25.01 -12.74 24.79
CA SER A 247 -25.85 -13.92 24.60
C SER A 247 -25.54 -14.57 23.25
N SER A 248 -25.57 -15.90 23.22
CA SER A 248 -25.34 -16.68 22.00
C SER A 248 -26.51 -17.62 21.75
N ALA A 249 -26.85 -17.82 20.49
CA ALA A 249 -27.90 -18.74 20.06
C ALA A 249 -27.51 -19.40 18.75
N GLU A 250 -28.09 -20.56 18.48
CA GLU A 250 -27.98 -21.25 17.20
C GLU A 250 -29.18 -20.90 16.32
N LEU A 251 -28.93 -20.65 15.03
CA LEU A 251 -29.98 -20.47 14.02
C LEU A 251 -29.89 -21.59 12.99
N ASN A 252 -31.03 -22.21 12.72
CA ASN A 252 -31.16 -23.24 11.69
C ASN A 252 -31.13 -22.64 10.29
N ALA A 253 -30.82 -23.47 9.30
CA ALA A 253 -30.87 -23.09 7.89
C ALA A 253 -32.28 -22.61 7.48
N GLY A 254 -32.33 -21.69 6.52
CA GLY A 254 -33.53 -21.04 6.03
C GLY A 254 -33.60 -19.56 6.44
N GLU A 255 -34.81 -19.02 6.43
CA GLU A 255 -35.04 -17.60 6.66
C GLU A 255 -35.10 -17.28 8.17
N ASN A 256 -34.28 -16.33 8.61
CA ASN A 256 -34.17 -15.91 10.01
C ASN A 256 -34.07 -14.38 10.11
N GLU A 257 -34.31 -13.83 11.31
CA GLU A 257 -34.14 -12.39 11.54
C GLU A 257 -32.67 -11.95 11.44
N PHE A 258 -32.43 -10.84 10.76
CA PHE A 258 -31.11 -10.22 10.61
C PHE A 258 -31.05 -8.89 11.37
N LYS A 259 -30.30 -8.87 12.48
CA LYS A 259 -30.26 -7.76 13.43
C LYS A 259 -28.91 -7.06 13.44
N ASN A 260 -28.94 -5.74 13.63
CA ASN A 260 -27.73 -4.96 13.84
C ASN A 260 -27.01 -5.40 15.12
N ARG A 261 -25.67 -5.27 15.13
CA ARG A 261 -24.81 -5.60 16.29
C ARG A 261 -24.95 -7.05 16.77
N MET A 262 -25.40 -7.94 15.89
CA MET A 262 -25.35 -9.39 16.09
C MET A 262 -24.29 -9.98 15.16
N LEU A 263 -23.44 -10.84 15.71
CA LEU A 263 -22.37 -11.52 15.00
C LEU A 263 -22.87 -12.90 14.55
N TYR A 264 -22.95 -13.12 13.24
CA TYR A 264 -23.39 -14.37 12.62
C TYR A 264 -22.16 -15.16 12.16
N ARG A 265 -21.89 -16.32 12.77
CA ARG A 265 -20.71 -17.16 12.50
C ARG A 265 -21.08 -18.48 11.85
N PHE A 266 -20.35 -18.84 10.80
CA PHE A 266 -20.43 -20.13 10.11
C PHE A 266 -19.03 -20.56 9.66
N GLY A 267 -18.58 -21.74 10.11
CA GLY A 267 -17.19 -22.15 9.91
C GLY A 267 -16.22 -21.11 10.45
N GLU A 268 -15.25 -20.70 9.64
CA GLU A 268 -14.29 -19.63 9.98
C GLU A 268 -14.80 -18.22 9.62
N ASN A 269 -16.01 -18.11 9.06
CA ASN A 269 -16.56 -16.86 8.58
C ASN A 269 -17.43 -16.19 9.65
N ALA A 270 -17.44 -14.86 9.64
CA ALA A 270 -18.33 -14.08 10.48
C ALA A 270 -18.85 -12.84 9.77
N ILE A 271 -20.14 -12.54 9.93
CA ILE A 271 -20.83 -11.39 9.35
C ILE A 271 -21.50 -10.59 10.46
N VAL A 272 -21.40 -9.26 10.41
CA VAL A 272 -22.11 -8.33 11.30
C VAL A 272 -22.76 -7.25 10.46
N LEU A 273 -24.06 -7.02 10.65
CA LEU A 273 -24.71 -5.77 10.21
C LEU A 273 -24.32 -4.66 11.20
N LYS A 274 -23.48 -3.74 10.74
CA LYS A 274 -22.98 -2.63 11.55
C LYS A 274 -23.94 -1.48 11.55
N ASP A 275 -24.37 -1.07 10.36
CA ASP A 275 -25.26 0.07 10.18
C ASP A 275 -26.05 -0.01 8.88
N VAL A 276 -27.09 0.80 8.77
CA VAL A 276 -27.95 0.92 7.59
C VAL A 276 -28.05 2.39 7.22
N HIS A 277 -27.61 2.70 6.00
CA HIS A 277 -27.61 4.07 5.50
C HIS A 277 -28.71 4.22 4.45
N GLU A 278 -29.79 4.93 4.76
CA GLU A 278 -30.97 5.04 3.87
C GLU A 278 -30.67 5.74 2.55
N LYS A 279 -29.87 6.81 2.59
CA LYS A 279 -29.47 7.58 1.40
C LYS A 279 -28.01 7.99 1.52
N ALA A 280 -27.13 7.16 0.97
CA ALA A 280 -25.72 7.43 1.04
C ALA A 280 -24.95 7.00 -0.20
N ILE A 281 -23.76 7.57 -0.32
CA ILE A 281 -22.76 7.19 -1.30
C ILE A 281 -21.50 6.79 -0.56
N VAL A 282 -20.83 5.75 -1.06
CA VAL A 282 -19.51 5.37 -0.57
C VAL A 282 -18.49 6.26 -1.27
N LYS A 283 -17.83 7.14 -0.51
CA LYS A 283 -16.68 7.90 -0.98
C LYS A 283 -15.40 7.29 -0.44
N LEU A 284 -14.35 7.35 -1.24
CA LEU A 284 -13.03 6.96 -0.77
C LEU A 284 -12.38 8.16 -0.05
N GLY A 285 -11.94 7.94 1.18
CA GLY A 285 -11.25 8.91 2.02
C GLY A 285 -9.82 8.47 2.36
N SER A 286 -9.02 9.45 2.79
CA SER A 286 -7.65 9.29 3.30
C SER A 286 -7.40 10.42 4.28
N ASP A 287 -7.41 10.13 5.58
CA ASP A 287 -7.15 11.14 6.62
C ASP A 287 -5.72 11.02 7.16
N ASP A 288 -5.04 9.90 6.89
CA ASP A 288 -3.69 9.69 7.35
C ASP A 288 -2.68 10.41 6.46
N ILE A 289 -1.66 10.98 7.11
CA ILE A 289 -0.51 11.61 6.46
C ILE A 289 0.62 10.61 6.15
N LYS A 290 0.45 9.33 6.50
CA LYS A 290 1.40 8.25 6.24
C LYS A 290 0.68 6.91 6.08
N THR A 291 1.37 5.94 5.47
CA THR A 291 0.84 4.58 5.30
C THR A 291 0.56 3.92 6.64
N GLN A 292 -0.57 3.25 6.78
CA GLN A 292 -0.96 2.56 8.02
C GLN A 292 -0.96 1.04 7.85
N ARG A 293 -0.45 0.33 8.85
CA ARG A 293 -0.40 -1.14 8.83
C ARG A 293 -1.81 -1.72 8.72
N GLY A 294 -2.00 -2.56 7.69
CA GLY A 294 -3.27 -3.25 7.46
C GLY A 294 -4.35 -2.37 6.80
N GLN A 295 -4.03 -1.15 6.37
CA GLN A 295 -4.84 -0.38 5.45
C GLN A 295 -4.25 -0.47 4.04
N ALA A 296 -5.12 -0.34 3.03
CA ALA A 296 -4.66 -0.25 1.65
C ALA A 296 -4.16 1.17 1.37
N GLU A 297 -3.13 1.29 0.54
CA GLU A 297 -2.86 2.52 -0.18
C GLU A 297 -3.84 2.64 -1.36
N TYR A 298 -3.96 3.81 -1.98
CA TYR A 298 -4.77 3.99 -3.17
C TYR A 298 -4.05 4.77 -4.23
N MET A 299 -4.06 4.22 -5.44
CA MET A 299 -3.52 4.89 -6.62
C MET A 299 -4.52 4.82 -7.76
N GLN A 300 -4.66 5.93 -8.47
CA GLN A 300 -5.35 6.00 -9.76
C GLN A 300 -4.34 6.22 -10.87
N TRP A 301 -4.44 5.35 -11.87
CA TRP A 301 -3.58 5.34 -13.04
C TRP A 301 -4.42 5.60 -14.27
N LYS A 302 -4.00 6.51 -15.13
CA LYS A 302 -4.54 6.63 -16.49
C LYS A 302 -3.66 5.81 -17.40
N VAL A 303 -4.25 4.81 -18.05
CA VAL A 303 -3.59 4.01 -19.09
C VAL A 303 -4.18 4.40 -20.43
N SER A 304 -3.34 4.83 -21.37
CA SER A 304 -3.76 5.31 -22.69
C SER A 304 -3.02 4.59 -23.80
N VAL A 305 -3.72 4.27 -24.88
CA VAL A 305 -3.17 3.67 -26.10
C VAL A 305 -3.82 4.36 -27.30
N GLY A 306 -3.05 5.21 -27.99
CA GLY A 306 -3.62 6.17 -28.96
C GLY A 306 -4.67 7.06 -28.29
N ASP A 307 -5.83 7.21 -28.93
CA ASP A 307 -6.92 8.07 -28.43
C ASP A 307 -7.75 7.44 -27.30
N LYS A 308 -7.55 6.14 -27.01
CA LYS A 308 -8.30 5.44 -25.97
C LYS A 308 -7.58 5.56 -24.65
N SER A 309 -8.30 5.87 -23.58
CA SER A 309 -7.78 5.85 -22.22
C SER A 309 -8.74 5.19 -21.24
N LYS A 310 -8.20 4.60 -20.18
CA LYS A 310 -8.95 3.99 -19.08
C LYS A 310 -8.29 4.36 -17.75
N ILE A 311 -9.10 4.68 -16.76
CA ILE A 311 -8.63 4.87 -15.39
C ILE A 311 -8.67 3.52 -14.67
N ILE A 312 -7.53 3.12 -14.11
CA ILE A 312 -7.35 1.91 -13.32
C ILE A 312 -7.03 2.32 -11.90
N THR A 313 -7.72 1.73 -10.94
CA THR A 313 -7.49 1.95 -9.52
C THR A 313 -6.77 0.74 -8.93
N THR A 314 -5.69 0.96 -8.21
CA THR A 314 -4.96 -0.10 -7.48
C THR A 314 -4.96 0.18 -5.98
N ARG A 315 -5.16 -0.87 -5.18
CA ARG A 315 -5.19 -0.81 -3.71
C ARG A 315 -4.21 -1.81 -3.08
N PRO A 316 -2.88 -1.55 -3.13
CA PRO A 316 -1.92 -2.47 -2.54
C PRO A 316 -1.93 -2.38 -1.01
N TYR A 317 -1.53 -3.47 -0.38
CA TYR A 317 -1.33 -3.57 1.06
C TYR A 317 0.12 -3.90 1.34
N GLN A 318 0.69 -3.27 2.36
CA GLN A 318 2.04 -3.58 2.80
C GLN A 318 2.17 -5.07 3.16
N GLY A 319 3.21 -5.73 2.64
CA GLY A 319 3.50 -7.14 2.89
C GLY A 319 2.54 -8.12 2.21
N ARG A 320 1.75 -7.68 1.22
CA ARG A 320 0.91 -8.56 0.39
C ARG A 320 1.25 -8.38 -1.09
N THR A 321 1.28 -9.48 -1.83
CA THR A 321 1.41 -9.44 -3.29
C THR A 321 0.21 -8.72 -3.90
N GLY A 322 0.47 -7.79 -4.82
CA GLY A 322 -0.57 -7.05 -5.55
C GLY A 322 -1.42 -7.96 -6.42
N LYS A 323 -2.68 -7.56 -6.68
CA LYS A 323 -3.56 -8.24 -7.64
C LYS A 323 -3.32 -7.71 -9.05
N VAL A 324 -3.09 -8.60 -10.01
CA VAL A 324 -2.96 -8.24 -11.42
C VAL A 324 -4.32 -7.79 -11.95
N HIS A 325 -4.36 -6.57 -12.51
CA HIS A 325 -5.53 -6.06 -13.22
C HIS A 325 -5.29 -6.29 -14.72
N ARG A 326 -6.14 -7.11 -15.35
CA ARG A 326 -6.07 -7.43 -16.78
C ARG A 326 -7.02 -6.58 -17.60
#